data_AF-A6JCK3-F1
#
_entry.id   AF-A6JCK3-F1
#
_cell.length_a   1.000
_cell.length_b   1.000
_cell.length_c   1.000
_cell.angle_alpha   90.00
_cell.angle_beta   90.00
_cell.angle_gamma   90.00
#
_symmetry.space_group_name_H-M   'P 1'
#
loop_
_entity.id
_entity.type
_entity.pdbx_description
1 polymer ?
#
loop_
_entity_poly.entity_id
_entity_poly.type
_entity_poly.pdbx_seq_one_letter_code
_entity_poly.pdbx_strand_id
1 'polypeptide(L)'
;MRNWCLCQICTCGRHRCPHGITRVYEHSGISCPTTEYMEKYPKYGDVLPPQSLKPKPGFQAYRGKMEGVTTFKSDYRPYEVVKQPRHMPEEYKPKQGEIDLGTTYKRDFNPYKVQPVVKVRPVERQEVKKGKLDTVPTYKGNLLL
;
A
#
# COMPACT_ATOMS: atom_id res chain seq x y z
N MET A 1 84.16 -22.79 23.12
CA MET A 1 85.55 -22.84 22.63
C MET A 1 86.40 -22.06 23.63
N ARG A 2 87.27 -22.72 24.41
CA ARG A 2 88.05 -22.05 25.47
C ARG A 2 89.32 -21.47 24.85
N ASN A 3 89.45 -20.15 24.85
CA ASN A 3 90.64 -19.48 24.35
C ASN A 3 91.73 -19.54 25.43
N TRP A 4 92.87 -20.18 25.11
CA TRP A 4 94.04 -20.25 25.98
C TRP A 4 94.68 -18.86 26.09
N CYS A 5 94.78 -18.26 27.29
CA CYS A 5 95.55 -17.01 27.44
C CYS A 5 97.06 -17.34 27.44
N LEU A 6 97.86 -16.48 26.79
CA LEU A 6 99.33 -16.55 26.74
C LEU A 6 100.00 -16.53 28.12
N CYS A 7 99.25 -16.19 29.19
CA CYS A 7 99.69 -16.33 30.58
C CYS A 7 100.10 -17.75 30.97
N GLN A 8 99.54 -18.78 30.33
CA GLN A 8 99.86 -20.17 30.69
C GLN A 8 101.20 -20.65 30.15
N ILE A 9 101.86 -19.86 29.29
CA ILE A 9 103.08 -20.27 28.58
C ILE A 9 104.20 -19.22 28.73
N CYS A 10 103.89 -17.94 29.05
CA CYS A 10 104.89 -16.88 29.23
C CYS A 10 104.91 -16.30 30.65
N THR A 11 106.06 -16.39 31.33
CA THR A 11 106.37 -15.72 32.60
C THR A 11 106.86 -14.28 32.42
N CYS A 12 106.94 -13.79 31.18
CA CYS A 12 107.52 -12.51 30.78
C CYS A 12 106.74 -11.26 31.20
N GLY A 13 105.51 -11.40 31.73
CA GLY A 13 104.72 -10.31 32.32
C GLY A 13 104.33 -9.13 31.39
N ARG A 14 104.71 -9.15 30.12
CA ARG A 14 104.48 -8.07 29.13
C ARG A 14 103.59 -8.51 27.97
N HIS A 15 102.50 -9.22 28.25
CA HIS A 15 101.47 -9.50 27.26
C HIS A 15 100.15 -8.90 27.72
N ARG A 16 99.34 -8.45 26.75
CA ARG A 16 98.01 -7.93 27.01
C ARG A 16 97.06 -9.12 27.22
N CYS A 17 96.81 -9.54 28.46
CA CYS A 17 95.75 -10.53 28.73
C CYS A 17 94.43 -9.78 28.99
N PRO A 18 93.32 -10.18 28.35
CA PRO A 18 92.01 -9.59 28.59
C PRO A 18 91.41 -9.95 29.97
N HIS A 19 92.10 -10.75 30.79
CA HIS A 19 91.60 -11.26 32.07
C HIS A 19 92.19 -10.59 33.34
N GLY A 20 93.06 -9.59 33.25
CA GLY A 20 93.53 -8.88 34.44
C GLY A 20 94.71 -7.94 34.22
N ILE A 21 94.70 -6.82 34.95
CA ILE A 21 95.71 -5.76 34.91
C ILE A 21 96.98 -6.24 35.64
N THR A 22 98.08 -6.42 34.91
CA THR A 22 99.39 -6.80 35.48
C THR A 22 100.22 -5.56 35.82
N ARG A 23 99.94 -4.89 36.95
CA ARG A 23 100.92 -3.97 37.58
C ARG A 23 100.93 -4.15 39.10
N VAL A 24 102.15 -4.17 39.63
CA VAL A 24 102.54 -4.54 41.01
C VAL A 24 102.50 -3.33 41.97
N TYR A 25 101.80 -2.26 41.62
CA TYR A 25 101.46 -1.20 42.58
C TYR A 25 99.99 -1.35 42.93
N GLU A 26 99.75 -1.98 44.09
CA GLU A 26 98.49 -1.96 44.82
C GLU A 26 98.23 -0.53 45.30
N HIS A 27 97.73 0.32 44.41
CA HIS A 27 96.76 1.30 44.82
C HIS A 27 95.43 0.72 44.42
N SER A 28 94.67 0.32 45.44
CA SER A 28 93.29 -0.14 45.41
C SER A 28 92.43 0.80 44.57
N GLY A 29 92.46 0.61 43.26
CA GLY A 29 91.59 1.23 42.29
C GLY A 29 90.24 0.54 42.31
N ILE A 30 89.43 0.87 43.31
CA ILE A 30 88.02 1.13 43.01
C ILE A 30 87.94 2.64 42.85
N SER A 31 88.49 3.14 41.74
CA SER A 31 88.12 4.45 41.23
C SER A 31 86.72 4.33 40.65
N CYS A 32 85.70 4.40 41.50
CA CYS A 32 84.37 4.82 41.07
C CYS A 32 84.32 6.32 41.33
N PRO A 33 84.62 7.21 40.35
CA PRO A 33 84.34 8.62 40.50
C PRO A 33 82.82 8.80 40.36
N THR A 34 82.06 8.40 41.38
CA THR A 34 80.75 8.99 41.59
C THR A 34 81.04 10.45 41.92
N THR A 35 80.94 11.32 40.94
CA THR A 35 81.15 12.76 41.17
C THR A 35 80.11 13.24 42.17
N GLU A 36 80.42 14.26 42.96
CA GLU A 36 79.44 14.88 43.88
C GLU A 36 78.11 15.18 43.17
N TYR A 37 78.18 15.47 41.87
CA TYR A 37 77.03 15.67 41.00
C TYR A 37 76.12 14.44 40.87
N MET A 38 76.70 13.25 40.65
CA MET A 38 75.93 11.99 40.53
C MET A 38 75.31 11.56 41.86
N GLU A 39 75.96 11.87 42.99
CA GLU A 39 75.43 11.60 44.32
C GLU A 39 74.32 12.58 44.72
N LYS A 40 74.48 13.88 44.39
CA LYS A 40 73.52 14.93 44.74
C LYS A 40 72.28 14.96 43.85
N TYR A 41 72.40 14.52 42.60
CA TYR A 41 71.30 14.51 41.63
C TYR A 41 71.13 13.11 40.99
N PRO A 42 70.51 12.16 41.71
CA PRO A 42 70.11 10.90 41.10
C PRO A 42 69.15 11.19 39.94
N LYS A 43 69.25 10.43 38.85
CA LYS A 43 68.28 10.53 37.77
C LYS A 43 66.92 10.17 38.35
N TYR A 44 65.95 11.07 38.21
CA TYR A 44 64.57 10.79 38.57
C TYR A 44 64.16 9.47 37.91
N GLY A 45 63.79 8.48 38.74
CA GLY A 45 63.25 7.22 38.25
C GLY A 45 61.87 7.42 37.61
N ASP A 46 61.23 6.32 37.22
CA ASP A 46 59.89 6.32 36.64
C ASP A 46 58.83 6.75 37.68
N VAL A 47 58.78 8.04 37.99
CA VAL A 47 57.75 8.63 38.83
C VAL A 47 56.49 8.75 37.97
N LEU A 48 55.49 7.96 38.32
CA LEU A 48 54.20 8.05 37.65
C LEU A 48 53.62 9.45 37.88
N PRO A 49 53.08 10.10 36.83
CA PRO A 49 52.45 11.39 36.98
C PRO A 49 51.27 11.30 37.96
N PRO A 50 51.00 12.37 38.73
CA PRO A 50 49.90 12.37 39.69
C PRO A 50 48.57 12.11 38.99
N GLN A 51 47.75 11.24 39.61
CA GLN A 51 46.45 10.88 39.06
C GLN A 51 45.52 12.10 39.09
N SER A 52 44.88 12.39 37.97
CA SER A 52 43.96 13.52 37.91
C SER A 52 42.71 13.25 38.74
N LEU A 53 42.35 14.20 39.62
CA LEU A 53 41.06 14.20 40.32
C LEU A 53 39.90 14.66 39.42
N LYS A 54 40.15 14.80 38.12
CA LYS A 54 39.13 15.21 37.16
C LYS A 54 38.05 14.12 37.09
N PRO A 55 36.77 14.48 37.27
CA PRO A 55 35.68 13.54 37.03
C PRO A 55 35.79 12.98 35.61
N LYS A 56 35.68 11.65 35.48
CA LYS A 56 35.60 11.03 34.16
C LYS A 56 34.31 11.51 33.49
N PRO A 57 34.34 11.94 32.22
CA PRO A 57 33.14 12.33 31.52
C PRO A 57 32.24 11.11 31.32
N GLY A 58 31.30 10.91 32.25
CA GLY A 58 30.24 9.90 32.18
C GLY A 58 28.95 10.52 31.67
N PHE A 59 28.97 11.10 30.46
CA PHE A 59 27.71 11.54 29.85
C PHE A 59 26.95 10.31 29.35
N GLN A 60 26.00 9.85 30.15
CA GLN A 60 25.03 8.87 29.71
C GLN A 60 23.92 9.61 28.97
N ALA A 61 23.98 9.60 27.64
CA ALA A 61 22.92 10.15 26.81
C ALA A 61 21.60 9.45 27.18
N TYR A 62 20.56 10.24 27.42
CA TYR A 62 19.22 9.72 27.66
C TYR A 62 18.78 8.93 26.42
N ARG A 63 18.56 7.62 26.59
CA ARG A 63 18.14 6.67 25.54
C ARG A 63 16.63 6.43 25.58
N GLY A 64 15.85 7.38 26.09
CA GLY A 64 14.39 7.29 26.01
C GLY A 64 13.92 7.55 24.58
N LYS A 65 12.99 6.71 24.10
CA LYS A 65 12.30 6.97 22.84
C LYS A 65 11.26 8.06 23.07
N MET A 66 11.12 8.99 22.13
CA MET A 66 10.03 9.95 22.14
C MET A 66 8.69 9.23 21.94
N GLU A 67 7.67 9.63 22.70
CA GLU A 67 6.31 9.13 22.50
C GLU A 67 5.81 9.59 21.13
N GLY A 68 5.43 8.63 20.27
CA GLY A 68 4.95 8.90 18.90
C GLY A 68 3.48 9.31 18.81
N VAL A 69 2.88 9.68 19.94
CA VAL A 69 1.49 10.11 20.06
C VAL A 69 1.45 11.63 19.95
N THR A 70 0.97 12.11 18.82
CA THR A 70 0.73 13.54 18.58
C THR A 70 -0.69 13.88 19.01
N THR A 71 -0.95 15.16 19.31
CA THR A 71 -2.30 15.68 19.56
C THR A 71 -3.27 15.32 18.43
N PHE A 72 -2.80 15.36 17.18
CA PHE A 72 -3.60 14.92 16.04
C PHE A 72 -4.04 13.44 16.15
N LYS A 73 -3.12 12.54 16.52
CA LYS A 73 -3.43 11.11 16.67
C LYS A 73 -4.31 10.81 17.88
N SER A 74 -4.20 11.60 18.96
CA SER A 74 -5.08 11.44 20.13
C SER A 74 -6.48 11.96 19.87
N ASP A 75 -6.59 13.13 19.23
CA ASP A 75 -7.82 13.93 19.20
C ASP A 75 -8.69 13.59 17.99
N TYR A 76 -8.08 13.21 16.86
CA TYR A 76 -8.78 12.91 15.62
C TYR A 76 -8.89 11.40 15.41
N ARG A 77 -9.79 10.78 16.17
CA ARG A 77 -10.15 9.37 15.99
C ARG A 77 -11.44 9.24 15.18
N PRO A 78 -11.60 8.16 14.39
CA PRO A 78 -12.87 7.89 13.73
C PRO A 78 -13.96 7.66 14.79
N TYR A 79 -15.04 8.43 14.69
CA TYR A 79 -16.24 8.25 15.52
C TYR A 79 -17.23 7.33 14.82
N GLU A 80 -17.98 6.55 15.60
CA GLU A 80 -19.09 5.76 15.07
C GLU A 80 -20.21 6.69 14.60
N VAL A 81 -20.40 6.78 13.28
CA VAL A 81 -21.48 7.57 12.68
C VAL A 81 -22.72 6.70 12.55
N VAL A 82 -23.66 6.86 13.48
CA VAL A 82 -24.98 6.23 13.38
C VAL A 82 -25.82 6.98 12.35
N LYS A 83 -26.50 6.26 11.46
CA LYS A 83 -27.45 6.86 10.52
C LYS A 83 -28.57 7.53 11.31
N GLN A 84 -28.85 8.80 11.01
CA GLN A 84 -29.99 9.48 11.61
C GLN A 84 -31.30 8.71 11.30
N PRO A 85 -32.18 8.51 12.29
CA PRO A 85 -33.48 7.91 12.05
C PRO A 85 -34.23 8.79 11.05
N ARG A 86 -34.61 8.20 9.91
CA ARG A 86 -35.39 8.88 8.88
C ARG A 86 -36.87 8.64 9.15
N HIS A 87 -37.67 9.67 8.96
CA HIS A 87 -39.12 9.54 8.96
C HIS A 87 -39.54 8.60 7.82
N MET A 88 -40.27 7.53 8.15
CA MET A 88 -40.90 6.67 7.15
C MET A 88 -42.27 7.28 6.79
N PRO A 89 -42.56 7.56 5.50
CA PRO A 89 -43.86 8.08 5.13
C PRO A 89 -44.95 7.05 5.45
N GLU A 90 -46.08 7.53 5.98
CA GLU A 90 -47.24 6.67 6.21
C GLU A 90 -47.80 6.18 4.87
N GLU A 91 -48.27 4.92 4.86
CA GLU A 91 -48.98 4.35 3.72
C GLU A 91 -50.30 5.10 3.48
N TYR A 92 -50.59 5.40 2.20
CA TYR A 92 -51.80 6.10 1.82
C TYR A 92 -53.05 5.25 2.13
N LYS A 93 -53.96 5.81 2.94
CA LYS A 93 -55.27 5.23 3.22
C LYS A 93 -56.34 5.94 2.38
N PRO A 94 -56.89 5.29 1.31
CA PRO A 94 -57.96 5.89 0.53
C PRO A 94 -59.18 6.14 1.42
N LYS A 95 -59.89 7.25 1.16
CA LYS A 95 -61.14 7.54 1.86
C LYS A 95 -62.17 6.48 1.49
N GLN A 96 -62.91 6.01 2.50
CA GLN A 96 -64.05 5.12 2.28
C GLN A 96 -65.20 5.92 1.70
N GLY A 97 -65.75 5.44 0.58
CA GLY A 97 -66.87 6.06 -0.10
C GLY A 97 -66.99 5.51 -1.51
N GLU A 98 -68.23 5.26 -1.95
CA GLU A 98 -68.51 4.94 -3.33
C GLU A 98 -68.60 6.25 -4.13
N ILE A 99 -67.85 6.36 -5.21
CA ILE A 99 -67.95 7.49 -6.13
C ILE A 99 -68.93 7.14 -7.26
N ASP A 100 -69.86 8.04 -7.56
CA ASP A 100 -70.76 7.88 -8.71
C ASP A 100 -69.95 8.02 -10.01
N LEU A 101 -69.67 6.89 -10.65
CA LEU A 101 -68.98 6.80 -11.94
C LEU A 101 -69.91 7.08 -13.15
N GLY A 102 -71.17 7.44 -12.88
CA GLY A 102 -72.17 7.76 -13.90
C GLY A 102 -71.92 9.12 -14.54
N THR A 103 -71.42 9.13 -15.77
CA THR A 103 -71.33 10.35 -16.57
C THR A 103 -72.68 10.69 -17.20
N THR A 104 -72.96 11.98 -17.42
CA THR A 104 -74.16 12.44 -18.16
C THR A 104 -74.25 11.76 -19.53
N TYR A 105 -73.12 11.61 -20.23
CA TYR A 105 -73.06 10.91 -21.51
C TYR A 105 -73.65 9.49 -21.46
N LYS A 106 -73.31 8.69 -20.45
CA LYS A 106 -73.84 7.33 -20.28
C LYS A 106 -75.35 7.32 -19.96
N ARG A 107 -75.85 8.38 -19.31
CA ARG A 107 -77.28 8.52 -18.99
C ARG A 107 -78.10 8.93 -20.21
N ASP A 108 -77.55 9.86 -21.01
CA ASP A 108 -78.27 10.54 -22.07
C ASP A 108 -78.19 9.79 -23.42
N PHE A 109 -77.08 9.10 -23.70
CA PHE A 109 -76.84 8.44 -24.99
C PHE A 109 -76.96 6.92 -24.91
N ASN A 110 -78.20 6.44 -24.82
CA ASN A 110 -78.51 5.01 -24.87
C ASN A 110 -78.71 4.51 -26.31
N PRO A 111 -78.32 3.26 -26.64
CA PRO A 111 -78.60 2.67 -27.94
C PRO A 111 -80.10 2.46 -28.12
N TYR A 112 -80.70 3.14 -29.10
CA TYR A 112 -82.11 2.96 -29.46
C TYR A 112 -82.27 1.88 -30.53
N LYS A 113 -83.28 1.02 -30.37
CA LYS A 113 -83.67 0.06 -31.42
C LYS A 113 -84.46 0.80 -32.49
N VAL A 114 -83.83 1.02 -33.65
CA VAL A 114 -84.49 1.59 -34.83
C VAL A 114 -85.06 0.45 -35.67
N GLN A 115 -86.32 0.55 -36.08
CA GLN A 115 -86.91 -0.42 -37.00
C GLN A 115 -86.39 -0.18 -38.43
N PRO A 116 -86.05 -1.23 -39.19
CA PRO A 116 -85.60 -1.08 -40.57
C PRO A 116 -86.71 -0.48 -41.43
N VAL A 117 -86.39 0.58 -42.17
CA VAL A 117 -87.34 1.21 -43.11
C VAL A 117 -87.58 0.27 -44.29
N VAL A 118 -88.85 0.00 -44.58
CA VAL A 118 -89.25 -0.79 -45.75
C VAL A 118 -88.88 -0.02 -47.01
N LYS A 119 -88.05 -0.64 -47.87
CA LYS A 119 -87.72 -0.07 -49.19
C LYS A 119 -88.93 -0.19 -50.11
N VAL A 120 -89.55 0.94 -50.45
CA VAL A 120 -90.60 1.00 -51.48
C VAL A 120 -89.94 1.03 -52.86
N ARG A 121 -89.54 -0.15 -53.38
CA ARG A 121 -89.12 -0.28 -54.77
C ARG A 121 -90.26 -0.87 -55.60
N PRO A 122 -90.50 -0.36 -56.83
CA PRO A 122 -91.49 -0.96 -57.73
C PRO A 122 -91.11 -2.41 -58.02
N VAL A 123 -92.10 -3.31 -58.05
CA VAL A 123 -91.89 -4.70 -58.46
C VAL A 123 -91.54 -4.72 -59.95
N GLU A 124 -90.34 -5.19 -60.29
CA GLU A 124 -89.95 -5.39 -61.70
C GLU A 124 -90.87 -6.44 -62.33
N ARG A 125 -91.58 -6.05 -63.39
CA ARG A 125 -92.35 -6.98 -64.22
C ARG A 125 -91.43 -7.55 -65.29
N GLN A 126 -91.08 -8.83 -65.19
CA GLN A 126 -90.39 -9.53 -66.28
C GLN A 126 -91.39 -9.83 -67.40
N GLU A 127 -91.36 -9.07 -68.48
CA GLU A 127 -92.06 -9.44 -69.72
C GLU A 127 -91.22 -10.46 -70.50
N VAL A 128 -91.58 -11.74 -70.43
CA VAL A 128 -90.96 -12.78 -71.25
C VAL A 128 -91.56 -12.73 -72.65
N LYS A 129 -90.90 -12.06 -73.59
CA LYS A 129 -91.27 -12.09 -75.01
C LYS A 129 -91.03 -13.49 -75.58
N LYS A 130 -92.09 -14.28 -75.77
CA LYS A 130 -92.04 -15.61 -76.42
C LYS A 130 -92.11 -15.47 -77.94
N GLY A 131 -91.05 -14.96 -78.57
CA GLY A 131 -90.89 -15.05 -80.02
C GLY A 131 -90.33 -16.43 -80.40
N LYS A 132 -91.00 -17.19 -81.27
CA LYS A 132 -90.43 -18.42 -81.85
C LYS A 132 -89.43 -18.01 -82.94
N LEU A 133 -88.18 -18.41 -82.78
CA LEU A 133 -87.12 -18.21 -83.77
C LEU A 133 -87.03 -19.46 -84.65
N ASP A 134 -87.71 -19.46 -85.79
CA ASP A 134 -87.60 -20.54 -86.78
C ASP A 134 -86.37 -20.30 -87.66
N THR A 135 -85.27 -20.97 -87.32
CA THR A 135 -84.03 -20.95 -88.11
C THR A 135 -83.81 -22.34 -88.71
N VAL A 136 -83.94 -22.44 -90.04
CA VAL A 136 -83.57 -23.66 -90.76
C VAL A 136 -82.10 -23.52 -91.21
N PRO A 137 -81.17 -24.35 -90.71
CA PRO A 137 -79.77 -24.25 -91.09
C PRO A 137 -79.57 -24.66 -92.55
N THR A 138 -78.67 -23.97 -93.24
CA THR A 138 -78.45 -24.05 -94.70
C THR A 138 -78.17 -25.45 -95.22
N TYR A 139 -77.50 -26.33 -94.44
CA TYR A 139 -77.20 -27.69 -94.87
C TYR A 139 -78.46 -28.58 -95.01
N LYS A 140 -79.56 -28.27 -94.30
CA LYS A 140 -80.83 -28.99 -94.43
C LYS A 140 -81.62 -28.56 -95.68
N GLY A 141 -81.36 -27.39 -96.23
CA GLY A 141 -82.03 -26.90 -97.45
C GLY A 141 -81.46 -27.46 -98.75
N ASN A 142 -80.21 -27.95 -98.74
CA ASN A 142 -79.44 -28.26 -99.95
C ASN A 142 -79.40 -29.75 -100.34
N LEU A 143 -80.30 -30.60 -99.81
CA LEU A 143 -80.32 -32.05 -100.09
C LEU A 143 -81.43 -32.50 -101.07
N LEU A 144 -81.93 -31.59 -101.91
CA LEU A 144 -82.86 -31.92 -103.00
C LEU A 144 -82.28 -31.43 -104.34
N LEU A 145 -81.49 -32.29 -104.97
CA LEU A 145 -81.28 -32.35 -106.42
C LEU A 145 -81.73 -33.73 -106.90
#